data_AF-A0A519Z7X1-F1
#
_entry.id   AF-A0A519Z7X1-F1
#
_cell.length_a   1.000
_cell.length_b   1.000
_cell.length_c   1.000
_cell.angle_alpha   90.00
_cell.angle_beta   90.00
_cell.angle_gamma   90.00
#
_symmetry.space_group_name_H-M   'P 1'
#
loop_
_entity.id
_entity.type
_entity.pdbx_description
1 polymer ?
#
loop_
_entity_poly.entity_id
_entity_poly.type
_entity_poly.pdbx_seq_one_letter_code
_entity_poly.pdbx_strand_id
1 'polypeptide(L)'
;MSPLKISWKSLWSKPLSSALNLMLIAFGTGILTILLLATTQIDDKLNKNSKDIDLVVGAKGSPLQLILSSIYYIDFPTGNIPLKDAEQLMRNPFVKRAVPLALGDNYEGVRIVGTDSNFVSLYELKIVQGKFW
;
A
#
# COMPACT_ATOMS: atom_id res chain seq x y z
N MET A 1 -24.72 10.86 -50.14
CA MET A 1 -24.74 9.73 -49.18
C MET A 1 -23.76 10.06 -48.05
N SER A 2 -24.17 9.95 -46.79
CA SER A 2 -23.30 10.35 -45.67
C SER A 2 -22.15 9.33 -45.47
N PRO A 3 -20.88 9.77 -45.38
CA PRO A 3 -19.73 8.87 -45.21
C PRO A 3 -19.82 8.00 -43.95
N LEU A 4 -20.46 8.49 -42.87
CA LEU A 4 -20.70 7.74 -41.64
C LEU A 4 -21.56 6.48 -41.87
N LYS A 5 -22.57 6.55 -42.75
CA LYS A 5 -23.42 5.39 -43.09
C LYS A 5 -22.64 4.30 -43.84
N ILE A 6 -21.66 4.68 -44.65
CA ILE A 6 -20.84 3.75 -45.42
C ILE A 6 -19.85 3.03 -44.48
N SER A 7 -19.18 3.77 -43.59
CA SER A 7 -18.27 3.20 -42.59
C SER A 7 -18.99 2.23 -41.65
N TRP A 8 -20.21 2.58 -41.18
CA TRP A 8 -21.00 1.70 -40.32
C TRP A 8 -21.38 0.37 -41.01
N LYS A 9 -21.82 0.43 -42.27
CA LYS A 9 -22.09 -0.78 -43.06
C LYS A 9 -20.83 -1.61 -43.32
N SER A 10 -19.67 -0.96 -43.46
CA SER A 10 -18.40 -1.66 -43.65
C SER A 10 -17.91 -2.42 -42.41
N LEU A 11 -18.29 -1.98 -41.20
CA LEU A 11 -18.00 -2.72 -39.97
C LEU A 11 -18.84 -4.00 -39.88
N TRP A 12 -20.10 -3.92 -40.31
CA TRP A 12 -21.01 -5.07 -40.35
C TRP A 12 -20.74 -6.03 -41.51
N SER A 13 -20.05 -5.61 -42.57
CA SER A 13 -19.73 -6.48 -43.71
C SER A 13 -18.55 -7.41 -43.44
N LYS A 14 -17.69 -7.10 -42.47
CA LYS A 14 -16.54 -7.92 -42.05
C LYS A 14 -16.47 -8.05 -40.52
N PRO A 15 -17.48 -8.67 -39.88
CA PRO A 15 -17.65 -8.63 -38.43
C PRO A 15 -16.46 -9.22 -37.66
N LEU A 16 -15.86 -10.31 -38.15
CA LEU A 16 -14.70 -10.94 -37.52
C LEU A 16 -13.46 -10.02 -37.50
N SER A 17 -13.15 -9.39 -38.64
CA SER A 17 -11.99 -8.49 -38.75
C SER A 17 -12.20 -7.21 -37.94
N SER A 18 -13.41 -6.65 -37.95
CA SER A 18 -13.75 -5.49 -37.14
C SER A 18 -13.69 -5.80 -35.63
N ALA A 19 -14.17 -6.96 -35.21
CA ALA A 19 -14.07 -7.40 -33.81
C ALA A 19 -12.61 -7.59 -33.36
N LEU A 20 -11.78 -8.22 -34.19
CA LEU A 20 -10.37 -8.44 -33.86
C LEU A 20 -9.59 -7.12 -33.77
N ASN A 21 -9.85 -6.17 -34.67
CA ASN A 21 -9.26 -4.82 -34.61
C ASN A 21 -9.72 -4.06 -33.37
N LEU A 22 -11.01 -4.14 -33.02
CA LEU A 22 -11.53 -3.50 -31.81
C LEU A 22 -10.87 -4.09 -30.56
N MET A 23 -10.70 -5.41 -30.51
CA MET A 23 -10.03 -6.10 -29.42
C MET A 23 -8.55 -5.71 -29.31
N LEU A 24 -7.84 -5.58 -30.44
CA LEU A 24 -6.47 -5.08 -30.50
C LEU A 24 -6.34 -3.67 -29.91
N ILE A 25 -7.22 -2.76 -30.33
CA ILE A 25 -7.23 -1.39 -29.81
C ILE A 25 -7.59 -1.38 -28.32
N ALA A 26 -8.59 -2.17 -27.91
CA ALA A 26 -9.00 -2.28 -26.52
C ALA A 26 -7.89 -2.83 -25.62
N PHE A 27 -7.14 -3.85 -26.07
CA PHE A 27 -5.99 -4.35 -25.32
C PHE A 27 -4.84 -3.34 -25.30
N GLY A 28 -4.49 -2.74 -26.44
CA GLY A 28 -3.41 -1.77 -26.51
C GLY A 28 -3.64 -0.57 -25.59
N THR A 29 -4.85 0.00 -25.64
CA THR A 29 -5.24 1.11 -24.76
C THR A 29 -5.46 0.66 -23.32
N GLY A 30 -6.08 -0.50 -23.11
CA GLY A 30 -6.35 -1.06 -21.78
C GLY A 30 -5.10 -1.35 -20.97
N ILE A 31 -4.06 -1.92 -21.59
CA ILE A 31 -2.78 -2.16 -20.91
C ILE A 31 -2.14 -0.84 -20.47
N LEU A 32 -2.14 0.19 -21.34
CA LEU A 32 -1.63 1.52 -21.00
C LEU A 32 -2.40 2.14 -19.83
N THR A 33 -3.73 2.05 -19.85
CA THR A 33 -4.57 2.55 -18.76
C THR A 33 -4.32 1.80 -17.46
N ILE A 34 -4.23 0.47 -17.49
CA ILE A 34 -3.93 -0.35 -16.30
C ILE A 34 -2.57 0.03 -15.73
N LEU A 35 -1.55 0.19 -16.57
CA LEU A 35 -0.21 0.56 -16.13
C LEU A 35 -0.24 1.89 -15.40
N LEU A 36 -0.83 2.93 -16.00
CA LEU A 36 -0.94 4.26 -15.40
C LEU A 36 -1.74 4.24 -14.09
N LEU A 37 -2.83 3.48 -14.05
CA LEU A 37 -3.65 3.36 -12.86
C LEU A 37 -2.93 2.59 -11.75
N ALA A 38 -2.08 1.62 -12.10
CA ALA A 38 -1.30 0.86 -11.13
C ALA A 38 -0.24 1.76 -10.49
N THR A 39 0.54 2.51 -11.27
CA THR A 39 1.57 3.40 -10.73
C THR A 39 0.96 4.47 -9.82
N THR A 40 -0.08 5.16 -10.29
CA THR A 40 -0.75 6.20 -9.51
C THR A 40 -1.35 5.68 -8.20
N GLN A 41 -2.00 4.51 -8.24
CA GLN A 41 -2.56 3.91 -7.03
C GLN A 41 -1.49 3.44 -6.04
N ILE A 42 -0.36 2.93 -6.53
CA ILE A 42 0.76 2.55 -5.67
C ILE A 42 1.32 3.80 -4.99
N ASP A 43 1.65 4.84 -5.76
CA ASP A 43 2.20 6.09 -5.22
C ASP A 43 1.25 6.73 -4.20
N ASP A 44 -0.05 6.78 -4.49
CA ASP A 44 -1.06 7.32 -3.57
C ASP A 44 -1.18 6.50 -2.28
N LYS A 45 -1.10 5.16 -2.37
CA LYS A 45 -1.12 4.30 -1.17
C LYS A 45 0.13 4.47 -0.33
N LEU A 46 1.30 4.56 -0.96
CA LEU A 46 2.55 4.81 -0.25
C LEU A 46 2.50 6.17 0.47
N ASN A 47 2.07 7.21 -0.23
CA ASN A 47 1.95 8.56 0.35
C ASN A 47 0.91 8.66 1.47
N LYS A 48 -0.23 7.95 1.36
CA LYS A 48 -1.25 7.93 2.42
C LYS A 48 -0.77 7.20 3.67
N ASN A 49 -0.07 6.07 3.53
CA ASN A 49 0.36 5.27 4.68
C ASN A 49 1.56 5.89 5.43
N SER A 50 2.39 6.68 4.75
CA SER A 50 3.51 7.40 5.38
C SER A 50 3.13 8.76 5.97
N LYS A 51 1.90 9.24 5.76
CA LYS A 51 1.56 10.66 5.90
C LYS A 51 1.71 11.23 7.32
N ASP A 52 1.65 10.40 8.35
CA ASP A 52 1.78 10.77 9.76
C ASP A 52 3.00 10.12 10.45
N ILE A 53 3.99 9.65 9.65
CA ILE A 53 5.20 8.99 10.16
C ILE A 53 6.43 9.71 9.62
N ASP A 54 7.04 10.55 10.48
CA ASP A 54 8.22 11.34 10.12
C ASP A 54 9.54 10.54 10.21
N LEU A 55 9.59 9.53 11.10
CA LEU A 55 10.80 8.76 11.39
C LEU A 55 10.45 7.33 11.80
N VAL A 56 11.18 6.37 11.24
CA VAL A 56 11.19 4.97 11.68
C VAL A 56 12.55 4.65 12.28
N VAL A 57 12.56 4.10 13.48
CA VAL A 57 13.78 3.66 14.18
C VAL A 57 13.69 2.17 14.41
N GLY A 58 14.77 1.43 14.09
CA GLY A 58 14.81 -0.02 14.23
C GLY A 58 16.22 -0.57 14.25
N ALA A 59 16.34 -1.89 14.36
CA ALA A 59 17.63 -2.56 14.44
C ALA A 59 18.42 -2.40 13.13
N LYS A 60 19.75 -2.51 13.24
CA LYS A 60 20.68 -2.39 12.11
C LYS A 60 20.33 -3.41 11.02
N GLY A 61 20.15 -2.93 9.79
CA GLY A 61 19.76 -3.73 8.64
C GLY A 61 19.57 -2.85 7.41
N SER A 62 18.75 -3.29 6.46
CA SER A 62 18.39 -2.47 5.30
C SER A 62 17.33 -1.43 5.68
N PRO A 63 17.57 -0.12 5.43
CA PRO A 63 16.57 0.93 5.67
C PRO A 63 15.25 0.68 4.93
N LEU A 64 15.33 0.12 3.71
CA LEU A 64 14.14 -0.23 2.93
C LEU A 64 13.33 -1.33 3.62
N GLN A 65 13.98 -2.37 4.15
CA GLN A 65 13.30 -3.44 4.88
C GLN A 65 12.65 -2.92 6.15
N LEU A 66 13.31 -2.01 6.87
CA LEU A 66 12.75 -1.38 8.05
C LEU A 66 11.47 -0.59 7.73
N ILE A 67 11.47 0.16 6.63
CA ILE A 67 10.28 0.90 6.17
C ILE A 67 9.16 -0.06 5.73
N LEU A 68 9.50 -1.04 4.89
CA LEU A 68 8.52 -2.01 4.37
C LEU A 68 7.90 -2.84 5.50
N SER A 69 8.70 -3.30 6.46
CA SER A 69 8.21 -4.13 7.56
C SER A 69 7.40 -3.35 8.60
N SER A 70 7.81 -2.12 8.93
CA SER A 70 7.17 -1.32 9.99
C SER A 70 5.95 -0.52 9.53
N ILE A 71 5.95 0.02 8.31
CA ILE A 71 4.84 0.86 7.81
C ILE A 71 3.87 0.03 6.96
N TYR A 72 4.42 -0.80 6.07
CA TYR A 72 3.63 -1.52 5.07
C TYR A 72 3.35 -2.97 5.46
N TYR A 73 4.01 -3.49 6.50
CA TYR A 73 3.95 -4.90 6.88
C TYR A 73 4.26 -5.83 5.71
N ILE A 74 5.21 -5.41 4.86
CA ILE A 74 5.78 -6.16 3.75
C ILE A 74 7.22 -6.51 4.15
N ASP A 75 7.64 -7.77 3.97
CA ASP A 75 8.95 -8.27 4.42
C ASP A 75 9.08 -8.48 5.95
N PHE A 76 10.18 -9.10 6.36
CA PHE A 76 10.55 -9.42 7.74
C PHE A 76 11.18 -8.22 8.46
N PRO A 77 10.94 -8.05 9.77
CA PRO A 77 11.59 -7.00 10.54
C PRO A 77 13.10 -7.22 10.61
N THR A 78 13.88 -6.13 10.58
CA THR A 78 15.35 -6.19 10.72
C THR A 78 15.81 -6.57 12.14
N GLY A 79 14.87 -6.69 13.08
CA GLY A 79 15.06 -7.02 14.49
C GLY A 79 14.53 -5.94 15.42
N ASN A 80 14.50 -6.25 16.71
CA ASN A 80 14.04 -5.31 17.75
C ASN A 80 15.22 -4.53 18.33
N ILE A 81 14.97 -3.27 18.70
CA ILE A 81 15.90 -2.46 19.49
C ILE A 81 15.67 -2.68 20.98
N PRO A 82 16.67 -2.46 21.86
CA PRO A 82 16.47 -2.51 23.30
C PRO A 82 15.37 -1.54 23.75
N LEU A 83 14.48 -2.02 24.62
CA LEU A 83 13.35 -1.22 25.12
C LEU A 83 13.82 0.10 25.75
N LYS A 84 14.93 0.07 26.49
CA LYS A 84 15.50 1.25 27.14
C LYS A 84 15.83 2.37 26.15
N ASP A 85 16.37 2.01 24.99
CA ASP A 85 16.76 2.97 23.95
C ASP A 85 15.52 3.53 23.25
N ALA A 86 14.54 2.66 22.97
CA ALA A 86 13.24 3.06 22.45
C ALA A 86 12.57 4.07 23.40
N GLU A 87 12.47 3.75 24.68
CA GLU A 87 11.85 4.65 25.65
C GLU A 87 12.60 5.99 25.80
N GLN A 88 13.93 6.00 25.68
CA GLN A 88 14.71 7.24 25.71
C GLN A 88 14.34 8.15 24.52
N LEU A 89 14.17 7.58 23.33
CA LEU A 89 13.70 8.31 22.15
C LEU A 89 12.25 8.78 22.32
N MET A 90 11.37 7.93 22.84
CA MET A 90 9.96 8.27 23.07
C MET A 90 9.78 9.42 24.07
N ARG A 91 10.68 9.55 25.06
CA ARG A 91 10.68 10.62 26.06
C ARG A 91 11.34 11.92 25.59
N ASN A 92 11.84 11.97 24.35
CA ASN A 92 12.51 13.16 23.82
C ASN A 92 11.49 14.30 23.59
N PRO A 93 11.74 15.55 24.05
CA PRO A 93 10.84 16.69 23.84
C PRO A 93 10.53 17.00 22.36
N PHE A 94 11.37 16.58 21.42
CA PHE A 94 11.13 16.76 19.98
C PHE A 94 10.16 15.72 19.39
N VAL A 95 9.77 14.70 20.16
CA VAL A 95 8.88 13.63 19.71
C VAL A 95 7.46 13.92 20.20
N LYS A 96 6.60 14.33 19.27
CA LYS A 96 5.18 14.62 19.58
C LYS A 96 4.39 13.36 19.92
N ARG A 97 4.65 12.26 19.22
CA ARG A 97 3.99 10.97 19.38
C ARG A 97 4.96 9.88 18.96
N ALA A 98 5.05 8.82 19.74
CA ALA A 98 5.81 7.64 19.39
C ALA A 98 4.94 6.39 19.55
N VAL A 99 5.09 5.46 18.61
CA VAL A 99 4.34 4.22 18.58
C VAL A 99 5.35 3.08 18.65
N PRO A 100 5.48 2.38 19.79
CA PRO A 100 6.37 1.25 19.89
C PRO A 100 5.81 0.10 19.05
N LEU A 101 6.68 -0.56 18.29
CA LEU A 101 6.31 -1.67 17.42
C LEU A 101 7.24 -2.85 17.67
N ALA A 102 6.67 -3.99 18.06
CA ALA A 102 7.36 -5.26 18.16
C ALA A 102 6.76 -6.24 17.15
N LEU A 103 7.60 -6.70 16.22
CA LEU A 103 7.24 -7.65 15.17
C LEU A 103 8.15 -8.87 15.26
N GLY A 104 7.64 -10.04 14.93
CA GLY A 104 8.46 -11.26 14.87
C GLY A 104 7.63 -12.53 14.75
N ASP A 105 6.48 -12.56 15.42
CA ASP A 105 5.60 -13.73 15.43
C ASP A 105 4.48 -13.60 14.41
N ASN A 106 3.98 -14.75 13.99
CA ASN A 106 2.79 -14.89 13.18
C ASN A 106 1.95 -16.05 13.69
N TYR A 107 0.65 -15.99 13.40
CA TYR A 107 -0.29 -17.07 13.68
C TYR A 107 -1.16 -17.28 12.44
N GLU A 108 -1.12 -18.47 11.87
CA GLU A 108 -1.92 -18.84 10.67
C GLU A 108 -1.79 -17.82 9.52
N GLY A 109 -0.59 -17.26 9.32
CA GLY A 109 -0.32 -16.25 8.29
C GLY A 109 -0.72 -14.81 8.65
N VAL A 110 -1.28 -14.57 9.83
CA VAL A 110 -1.56 -13.23 10.38
C VAL A 110 -0.39 -12.80 11.27
N ARG A 111 0.14 -11.60 11.05
CA ARG A 111 1.24 -11.06 11.86
C ARG A 111 0.74 -10.63 13.23
N ILE A 112 1.46 -11.03 14.27
CA ILE A 112 1.22 -10.54 15.62
C ILE A 112 2.04 -9.27 15.81
N VAL A 113 1.38 -8.20 16.21
CA VAL A 113 1.99 -6.88 16.42
C VAL A 113 1.87 -6.51 17.89
N GLY A 114 3.02 -6.41 18.57
CA GLY A 114 3.09 -5.85 19.91
C GLY A 114 3.19 -4.33 19.84
N THR A 115 2.25 -3.62 20.45
CA THR A 115 2.20 -2.14 20.41
C THR A 115 1.36 -1.58 21.56
N ASP A 116 1.22 -0.25 21.62
CA ASP A 116 0.41 0.47 22.60
C ASP A 116 -0.86 1.10 21.97
N SER A 117 -1.62 1.85 22.78
CA SER A 117 -2.84 2.54 22.32
C SER A 117 -2.61 3.65 21.27
N ASN A 118 -1.38 4.16 21.14
CA ASN A 118 -1.05 5.18 20.15
C ASN A 118 -1.11 4.61 18.73
N PHE A 119 -0.90 3.31 18.57
CA PHE A 119 -1.02 2.61 17.28
C PHE A 119 -2.42 2.71 16.68
N VAL A 120 -3.44 2.51 17.52
CA VAL A 120 -4.85 2.60 17.13
C VAL A 120 -5.15 4.00 16.60
N SER A 121 -4.60 5.02 17.27
CA SER A 121 -4.78 6.43 16.92
C SER A 121 -3.96 6.84 15.68
N LEU A 122 -2.87 6.15 15.38
CA LEU A 122 -2.05 6.39 14.18
C LEU A 122 -2.79 5.96 12.90
N TYR A 123 -3.48 4.83 12.96
CA TYR A 123 -4.17 4.23 11.80
C TYR A 123 -5.70 4.40 11.83
N GLU A 124 -6.22 5.21 12.76
CA GLU A 124 -7.66 5.45 12.96
C GLU A 124 -8.49 4.15 13.06
N LEU A 125 -7.93 3.14 13.73
CA LEU A 125 -8.52 1.80 13.78
C LEU A 125 -9.79 1.79 14.63
N LYS A 126 -10.78 1.01 14.18
CA LYS A 126 -12.03 0.79 14.90
C LYS A 126 -12.13 -0.66 15.33
N ILE A 127 -12.47 -0.87 16.60
CA ILE A 127 -12.80 -2.20 17.10
C ILE A 127 -14.12 -2.64 16.49
N VAL A 128 -14.13 -3.81 15.87
CA VAL A 128 -15.36 -4.48 15.42
C VAL A 128 -16.05 -5.19 16.58
N GLN A 129 -15.28 -5.86 17.45
CA GLN A 129 -15.80 -6.58 18.62
C GLN A 129 -14.79 -6.59 19.77
N GLY A 130 -15.27 -6.49 21.01
CA GLY A 130 -14.44 -6.52 22.23
C GLY A 130 -14.14 -5.12 22.78
N LYS A 131 -13.03 -5.00 23.52
CA LYS A 131 -12.54 -3.75 24.11
C LYS A 131 -11.02 -3.71 24.00
N PHE A 132 -10.45 -2.50 23.96
CA PHE A 132 -9.01 -2.35 24.21
C PHE A 132 -8.68 -2.76 25.65
N TRP A 133 -7.44 -3.17 25.85
CA TRP A 133 -6.89 -3.56 27.15
C TRP A 133 -6.79 -2.37 28.11
#